data_AF-A0A8C2WZT8-F1
#
_entry.id   AF-A0A8C2WZT8-F1
#
_cell.length_a   1.000
_cell.length_b   1.000
_cell.length_c   1.000
_cell.angle_alpha   90.00
_cell.angle_beta   90.00
_cell.angle_gamma   90.00
#
_symmetry.space_group_name_H-M   'P 1'
#
loop_
_entity.id
_entity.type
_entity.pdbx_description
1 polymer ?
#
loop_
_entity_poly.entity_id
_entity_poly.type
_entity_poly.pdbx_seq_one_letter_code
_entity_poly.pdbx_strand_id
1 'polypeptide(L)'
;MQAGSLHCIVGVFVSVLALVSLSLCLSLSLLTLQLSHPVRMRSLALGLFCLLCCNAVRLDGRRPRPIADPCKAMPLDFVFVIDSSRSIRPNDYEKVKAFIVNLLQFLKVGPDATRVGLLQYGSVVQPEFSLNTYTTKDRVEQAVRSMEHLATGTMTGLAIQYTMETAFTEEEGARPADLLIPRIAMVVTDGRPQDTVEEIAAQARQAGIQIFAIGVGRVDMNTLKAIGSEPHSEHVHLVANFSQIETLISVFQSKLCGEMCEVVDHQCQHICVSSPASYRCKCRKGYQLNVDLKTCDSNDALPYSSGTSLPSLLVTLTSYGHYLVTF
;
A
#
# COMPACT_ATOMS: atom_id res chain seq x y z
N MET A 1 9.92 16.87 26.10
CA MET A 1 9.90 18.14 26.87
C MET A 1 10.50 19.21 25.96
N GLN A 2 9.93 20.36 25.62
CA GLN A 2 8.77 21.13 26.06
C GLN A 2 8.46 22.08 24.89
N ALA A 3 7.50 21.77 24.02
CA ALA A 3 7.02 22.68 22.96
C ALA A 3 5.47 22.76 22.89
N GLY A 4 4.77 21.98 23.72
CA GLY A 4 3.30 21.92 23.74
C GLY A 4 2.61 22.92 24.67
N SER A 5 3.34 23.67 25.50
CA SER A 5 2.71 24.52 26.52
C SER A 5 2.30 25.91 26.00
N LEU A 6 3.01 26.46 25.00
CA LEU A 6 2.75 27.82 24.53
C LEU A 6 1.48 27.94 23.65
N HIS A 7 1.17 26.91 22.85
CA HIS A 7 0.00 26.93 21.96
C HIS A 7 -1.34 26.79 22.72
N CYS A 8 -1.37 26.04 23.83
CA CYS A 8 -2.56 25.96 24.68
C CYS A 8 -2.83 27.28 25.41
N ILE A 9 -1.79 27.99 25.88
CA ILE A 9 -1.96 29.27 26.58
C ILE A 9 -2.51 30.34 25.63
N VAL A 10 -2.02 30.40 24.39
CA VAL A 10 -2.52 31.35 23.38
C VAL A 10 -3.98 31.05 23.00
N GLY A 11 -4.36 29.78 22.84
CA GLY A 11 -5.75 29.39 22.54
C GLY A 11 -6.75 29.70 23.66
N VAL A 12 -6.34 29.55 24.91
CA VAL A 12 -7.16 29.88 26.09
C VAL A 12 -7.32 31.40 26.22
N PHE A 13 -6.26 32.19 26.01
CA PHE A 13 -6.34 33.65 26.04
C PHE A 13 -7.26 34.24 24.96
N VAL A 14 -7.22 33.70 23.74
CA VAL A 14 -8.10 34.12 22.63
C VAL A 14 -9.58 33.79 22.93
N SER A 15 -9.83 32.64 23.56
CA SER A 15 -11.18 32.22 23.94
C SER A 15 -11.76 33.06 25.08
N VAL A 16 -10.94 33.44 26.07
CA VAL A 16 -11.36 34.31 27.19
C VAL A 16 -11.64 35.74 26.70
N LEU A 17 -10.81 36.29 25.78
CA LEU A 17 -11.09 37.60 25.18
C LEU A 17 -12.39 37.60 24.35
N ALA A 18 -12.68 36.52 23.63
CA ALA A 18 -13.92 36.37 22.86
C ALA A 18 -15.16 36.30 23.77
N LEU A 19 -15.06 35.63 24.92
CA LEU A 19 -16.16 35.56 25.90
C LEU A 19 -16.38 36.88 26.64
N VAL A 20 -15.30 37.60 26.97
CA VAL A 20 -15.40 38.94 27.60
C VAL A 20 -16.02 39.95 26.63
N SER A 21 -15.66 39.88 25.34
CA SER A 21 -16.25 40.75 24.31
C SER A 21 -17.72 40.42 24.01
N LEU A 22 -18.12 39.13 24.01
CA LEU A 22 -19.54 38.75 23.92
C LEU A 22 -20.35 39.21 25.14
N SER A 23 -19.77 39.11 26.34
CA SER A 23 -20.42 39.54 27.59
C SER A 23 -20.58 41.06 27.68
N LEU A 24 -19.58 41.83 27.23
CA LEU A 24 -19.71 43.28 27.07
C LEU A 24 -20.76 43.64 26.01
N CYS A 25 -20.85 42.88 24.91
CA CYS A 25 -21.87 43.09 23.86
C CYS A 25 -23.29 42.84 24.38
N LEU A 26 -23.50 41.76 25.16
CA LEU A 26 -24.80 41.47 25.77
C LEU A 26 -25.19 42.51 26.82
N SER A 27 -24.26 42.94 27.66
CA SER A 27 -24.53 43.94 28.71
C SER A 27 -24.85 45.32 28.12
N LEU A 28 -24.16 45.76 27.06
CA LEU A 28 -24.49 47.02 26.37
C LEU A 28 -25.84 46.95 25.64
N SER A 29 -26.19 45.81 25.03
CA SER A 29 -27.48 45.66 24.36
C SER A 29 -28.65 45.68 25.36
N LEU A 30 -28.49 45.04 26.53
CA LEU A 30 -29.44 45.15 27.64
C LEU A 30 -29.57 46.59 28.19
N LEU A 31 -28.48 47.36 28.22
CA LEU A 31 -28.51 48.78 28.64
C LEU A 31 -29.30 49.67 27.66
N THR A 32 -29.26 49.36 26.35
CA THR A 32 -30.04 50.08 25.33
C THR A 32 -31.54 49.76 25.35
N LEU A 33 -31.95 48.65 25.98
CA LEU A 33 -33.36 48.26 26.12
C LEU A 33 -34.08 48.92 27.32
N GLN A 34 -33.34 49.48 28.29
CA GLN A 34 -33.91 50.12 29.50
C GLN A 34 -34.12 51.63 29.38
N LEU A 35 -33.59 52.28 28.34
CA LEU A 35 -33.74 53.73 28.14
C LEU A 35 -34.97 54.03 27.28
N SER A 36 -36.02 54.49 27.93
CA SER A 36 -37.25 54.98 27.31
C SER A 36 -37.03 56.43 26.84
N HIS A 37 -36.91 56.69 25.52
CA HIS A 37 -37.24 57.95 24.77
C HIS A 37 -36.47 58.04 23.41
N PRO A 38 -36.85 58.96 22.50
CA PRO A 38 -37.64 58.74 21.29
C PRO A 38 -36.83 58.33 20.03
N VAL A 39 -37.58 57.89 19.02
CA VAL A 39 -37.23 57.09 17.82
C VAL A 39 -36.14 57.64 16.87
N ARG A 40 -35.52 58.80 17.12
CA ARG A 40 -34.60 59.44 16.14
C ARG A 40 -33.10 59.16 16.32
N MET A 41 -32.69 58.42 17.36
CA MET A 41 -31.28 58.07 17.62
C MET A 41 -30.94 56.58 17.35
N ARG A 42 -31.87 55.80 16.80
CA ARG A 42 -31.67 54.36 16.51
C ARG A 42 -30.80 54.10 15.27
N SER A 43 -30.72 55.04 14.32
CA SER A 43 -29.99 54.79 13.06
C SER A 43 -28.46 54.98 13.18
N LEU A 44 -28.00 55.84 14.10
CA LEU A 44 -26.56 56.09 14.33
C LEU A 44 -25.94 55.04 15.25
N ALA A 45 -26.69 54.55 16.25
CA ALA A 45 -26.23 53.48 17.13
C ALA A 45 -26.12 52.12 16.43
N LEU A 46 -27.03 51.80 15.49
CA LEU A 46 -26.92 50.58 14.67
C LEU A 46 -25.75 50.64 13.66
N GLY A 47 -25.49 51.82 13.08
CA GLY A 47 -24.40 52.00 12.11
C GLY A 47 -23.00 51.84 12.70
N LEU A 48 -22.78 52.37 13.92
CA LEU A 48 -21.50 52.24 14.61
C LEU A 48 -21.27 50.81 15.15
N PHE A 49 -22.34 50.11 15.53
CA PHE A 49 -22.28 48.72 16.00
C PHE A 49 -21.91 47.75 14.87
N CYS A 50 -22.41 47.99 13.65
CA CYS A 50 -22.05 47.19 12.47
C CYS A 50 -20.58 47.38 12.05
N LEU A 51 -20.03 48.58 12.21
CA LEU A 51 -18.62 48.90 11.92
C LEU A 51 -17.64 48.31 12.94
N LEU A 52 -18.02 48.25 14.22
CA LEU A 52 -17.21 47.64 15.28
C LEU A 52 -17.23 46.11 15.21
N CYS A 53 -18.35 45.48 14.84
CA CYS A 53 -18.41 44.03 14.61
C CYS A 53 -17.70 43.60 13.31
N CYS A 54 -17.69 44.42 12.25
CA CYS A 54 -16.96 44.10 11.01
C CYS A 54 -15.43 44.10 11.18
N ASN A 55 -14.87 44.92 12.08
CA ASN A 55 -13.43 44.94 12.32
C ASN A 55 -12.92 43.80 13.22
N ALA A 56 -13.80 43.08 13.93
CA ALA A 56 -13.43 41.90 14.72
C ALA A 56 -13.43 40.58 13.93
N VAL A 57 -14.02 40.56 12.73
CA VAL A 57 -14.08 39.36 11.84
C VAL A 57 -12.99 39.37 10.77
N ARG A 58 -11.95 40.20 10.92
CA ARG A 58 -10.66 39.92 10.27
C ARG A 58 -9.90 38.86 11.06
N LEU A 59 -10.53 37.71 11.28
CA LEU A 59 -9.80 36.47 11.49
C LEU A 59 -9.06 36.20 10.18
N ASP A 60 -7.74 36.19 10.29
CA ASP A 60 -6.78 35.85 9.26
C ASP A 60 -7.35 34.79 8.31
N GLY A 61 -7.68 35.22 7.08
CA GLY A 61 -8.24 34.39 6.01
C GLY A 61 -7.25 33.38 5.45
N ARG A 62 -6.36 32.82 6.28
CA ARG A 62 -5.75 31.54 5.98
C ARG A 62 -6.86 30.50 6.11
N ARG A 63 -7.48 30.17 4.98
CA ARG A 63 -8.17 28.88 4.83
C ARG A 63 -7.24 27.83 5.48
N PRO A 64 -7.68 27.02 6.46
CA PRO A 64 -6.90 25.88 6.86
C PRO A 64 -6.58 25.14 5.56
N ARG A 65 -5.29 25.00 5.24
CA ARG A 65 -4.91 24.08 4.17
C ARG A 65 -5.59 22.77 4.55
N PRO A 66 -6.32 22.11 3.62
CA PRO A 66 -6.76 20.76 3.89
C PRO A 66 -5.53 20.04 4.42
N ILE A 67 -5.64 19.48 5.63
CA ILE A 67 -4.63 18.55 6.11
C ILE A 67 -4.56 17.54 4.98
N ALA A 68 -3.46 17.57 4.22
CA ALA A 68 -3.31 16.67 3.10
C ALA A 68 -3.48 15.28 3.68
N ASP A 69 -4.42 14.51 3.11
CA ASP A 69 -4.61 13.12 3.48
C ASP A 69 -3.23 12.47 3.58
N PRO A 70 -2.83 11.93 4.74
CA PRO A 70 -1.47 11.43 4.92
C PRO A 70 -1.16 10.26 3.98
N CYS A 71 -2.18 9.63 3.39
CA CYS A 71 -2.05 8.67 2.32
C CYS A 71 -2.33 9.35 0.97
N LYS A 72 -1.30 9.72 0.22
CA LYS A 72 -1.49 9.88 -1.23
C LYS A 72 -1.93 8.53 -1.77
N ALA A 73 -2.98 8.52 -2.59
CA ALA A 73 -3.42 7.31 -3.26
C ALA A 73 -2.28 6.73 -4.11
N MET A 74 -1.65 5.68 -3.62
CA MET A 74 -0.56 5.02 -4.33
C MET A 74 -1.13 3.94 -5.26
N PRO A 75 -0.67 3.91 -6.52
CA PRO A 75 -0.81 2.76 -7.40
C PRO A 75 -0.44 1.44 -6.69
N LEU A 76 -1.42 0.54 -6.57
CA LEU A 76 -1.24 -0.82 -6.02
C LEU A 76 -2.07 -1.86 -6.79
N ASP A 77 -1.47 -2.98 -7.18
CA ASP A 77 -2.22 -4.14 -7.70
C ASP A 77 -2.37 -5.16 -6.56
N PHE A 78 -3.62 -5.40 -6.13
CA PHE A 78 -3.92 -6.16 -4.94
C PHE A 78 -4.87 -7.33 -5.25
N VAL A 79 -4.45 -8.56 -4.94
CA VAL A 79 -5.26 -9.77 -5.17
C VAL A 79 -5.56 -10.47 -3.86
N PHE A 80 -6.84 -10.70 -3.58
CA PHE A 80 -7.29 -11.59 -2.51
C PHE A 80 -7.28 -13.05 -2.98
N VAL A 81 -6.66 -13.92 -2.21
CA VAL A 81 -6.55 -15.37 -2.47
C VAL A 81 -7.21 -16.10 -1.30
N ILE A 82 -8.46 -16.51 -1.49
CA ILE A 82 -9.33 -16.95 -0.40
C ILE A 82 -9.48 -18.46 -0.39
N ASP A 83 -9.02 -19.09 0.69
CA ASP A 83 -9.30 -20.49 0.96
C ASP A 83 -10.81 -20.66 1.22
N SER A 84 -11.43 -21.47 0.37
CA SER A 84 -12.84 -21.82 0.42
C SER A 84 -13.02 -23.32 0.63
N SER A 85 -12.04 -23.97 1.27
CA SER A 85 -12.07 -25.39 1.60
C SER A 85 -13.15 -25.75 2.64
N ARG A 86 -13.42 -27.06 2.75
CA ARG A 86 -14.41 -27.62 3.68
C ARG A 86 -14.05 -27.41 5.16
N SER A 87 -12.77 -27.24 5.50
CA SER A 87 -12.34 -27.07 6.88
C SER A 87 -12.70 -25.70 7.44
N ILE A 88 -12.86 -24.70 6.58
CA ILE A 88 -13.45 -23.40 6.91
C ILE A 88 -14.96 -23.57 6.98
N ARG A 89 -15.54 -23.37 8.17
CA ARG A 89 -16.98 -23.52 8.38
C ARG A 89 -17.74 -22.34 7.76
N PRO A 90 -19.02 -22.51 7.37
CA PRO A 90 -19.80 -21.42 6.76
C PRO A 90 -19.80 -20.12 7.58
N ASN A 91 -19.90 -20.21 8.91
CA ASN A 91 -19.85 -19.03 9.79
C ASN A 91 -18.46 -18.35 9.81
N ASP A 92 -17.38 -19.12 9.66
CA ASP A 92 -16.03 -18.56 9.57
C ASP A 92 -15.77 -17.98 8.18
N TYR A 93 -16.36 -18.55 7.13
CA TYR A 93 -16.33 -17.99 5.77
C TYR A 93 -17.03 -16.63 5.70
N GLU A 94 -18.18 -16.45 6.37
CA GLU A 94 -18.83 -15.14 6.48
C GLU A 94 -17.97 -14.11 7.23
N LYS A 95 -17.17 -14.55 8.22
CA LYS A 95 -16.18 -13.65 8.86
C LYS A 95 -15.05 -13.26 7.91
N VAL A 96 -14.61 -14.16 7.03
CA VAL A 96 -13.63 -13.84 5.99
C VAL A 96 -14.19 -12.80 5.01
N LYS A 97 -15.43 -12.96 4.56
CA LYS A 97 -16.11 -11.96 3.72
C LYS A 97 -16.20 -10.60 4.42
N ALA A 98 -16.61 -10.59 5.68
CA ALA A 98 -16.66 -9.37 6.48
C ALA A 98 -15.28 -8.72 6.65
N PHE A 99 -14.23 -9.53 6.87
CA PHE A 99 -12.84 -9.07 6.95
C PHE A 99 -12.41 -8.34 5.67
N ILE A 100 -12.66 -8.93 4.50
CA ILE A 100 -12.32 -8.34 3.20
C ILE A 100 -13.05 -7.00 3.02
N VAL A 101 -14.37 -6.96 3.29
CA VAL A 101 -15.18 -5.73 3.19
C VAL A 101 -14.67 -4.62 4.11
N ASN A 102 -14.24 -4.97 5.33
CA ASN A 102 -13.68 -4.00 6.26
C ASN A 102 -12.31 -3.49 5.79
N LEU A 103 -11.46 -4.35 5.24
CA LEU A 103 -10.17 -3.93 4.69
C LEU A 103 -10.35 -2.98 3.51
N LEU A 104 -11.33 -3.24 2.64
CA LEU A 104 -11.67 -2.38 1.49
C LEU A 104 -12.05 -0.95 1.90
N GLN A 105 -12.53 -0.71 3.13
CA GLN A 105 -12.82 0.65 3.61
C GLN A 105 -11.59 1.55 3.58
N PHE A 106 -10.40 0.98 3.75
CA PHE A 106 -9.15 1.71 3.84
C PHE A 106 -8.39 1.80 2.52
N LEU A 107 -8.80 1.01 1.52
CA LEU A 107 -8.25 1.07 0.18
C LEU A 107 -8.98 2.12 -0.65
N LYS A 108 -8.20 2.93 -1.39
CA LYS A 108 -8.76 3.77 -2.46
C LYS A 108 -8.81 2.95 -3.74
N VAL A 109 -9.91 2.25 -3.94
CA VAL A 109 -10.16 1.47 -5.16
C VAL A 109 -10.36 2.40 -6.34
N GLY A 110 -9.62 2.16 -7.42
CA GLY A 110 -9.72 2.94 -8.66
C GLY A 110 -8.63 2.58 -9.68
N PRO A 111 -8.83 2.91 -10.96
CA PRO A 111 -7.93 2.51 -12.05
C PRO A 111 -6.50 3.08 -11.91
N ASP A 112 -6.38 4.27 -11.32
CA ASP A 112 -5.11 4.99 -11.07
C ASP A 112 -4.63 4.86 -9.61
N ALA A 113 -5.34 4.09 -8.79
CA ALA A 113 -5.03 3.88 -7.37
C ALA A 113 -4.87 2.37 -7.12
N THR A 114 -5.68 1.78 -6.24
CA THR A 114 -5.69 0.34 -6.00
C THR A 114 -6.60 -0.38 -6.99
N ARG A 115 -6.03 -1.28 -7.80
CA ARG A 115 -6.78 -2.28 -8.56
C ARG A 115 -6.92 -3.53 -7.71
N VAL A 116 -8.14 -4.07 -7.63
CA VAL A 116 -8.44 -5.21 -6.75
C VAL A 116 -8.92 -6.38 -7.58
N GLY A 117 -8.25 -7.52 -7.45
CA GLY A 117 -8.68 -8.82 -7.95
C GLY A 117 -9.03 -9.73 -6.79
N LEU A 118 -9.83 -10.76 -7.06
CA LEU A 118 -10.15 -11.78 -6.08
C LEU A 118 -10.32 -13.13 -6.76
N LEU A 119 -9.68 -14.13 -6.16
CA LEU A 119 -9.93 -15.53 -6.43
C LEU A 119 -10.18 -16.28 -5.14
N GLN A 120 -11.05 -17.28 -5.22
CA GLN A 120 -11.18 -18.28 -4.17
C GLN A 120 -10.69 -19.63 -4.67
N TYR A 121 -10.30 -20.50 -3.76
CA TYR A 121 -9.82 -21.82 -4.13
C TYR A 121 -10.30 -22.91 -3.17
N GLY A 122 -10.37 -24.12 -3.69
CA GLY A 122 -10.55 -25.33 -2.89
C GLY A 122 -9.79 -26.46 -3.54
N SER A 123 -10.48 -27.44 -4.12
CA SER A 123 -9.88 -28.43 -5.02
C SER A 123 -9.46 -27.84 -6.37
N VAL A 124 -10.05 -26.70 -6.74
CA VAL A 124 -9.76 -25.95 -7.96
C VAL A 124 -9.65 -24.47 -7.61
N VAL A 125 -8.97 -23.69 -8.46
CA VAL A 125 -8.94 -22.22 -8.36
C VAL A 125 -10.12 -21.64 -9.14
N GLN A 126 -10.89 -20.75 -8.51
CA GLN A 126 -12.01 -20.05 -9.10
C GLN A 126 -11.79 -18.54 -9.00
N PRO A 127 -11.49 -17.85 -10.12
CA PRO A 127 -11.49 -16.40 -10.17
C PRO A 127 -12.90 -15.87 -9.95
N GLU A 128 -13.07 -14.93 -9.03
CA GLU A 128 -14.35 -14.22 -8.83
C GLU A 128 -14.38 -12.95 -9.69
N PHE A 129 -13.27 -12.23 -9.76
CA PHE A 129 -13.06 -11.10 -10.65
C PHE A 129 -11.58 -10.71 -10.75
N SER A 130 -11.21 -10.12 -11.88
CA SER A 130 -9.83 -9.72 -12.20
C SER A 130 -9.58 -8.25 -11.87
N LEU A 131 -8.31 -7.81 -11.91
CA LEU A 131 -7.88 -6.44 -11.53
C LEU A 131 -8.52 -5.34 -12.40
N ASN A 132 -8.94 -5.68 -13.62
CA ASN A 132 -9.63 -4.78 -14.56
C ASN A 132 -11.16 -4.87 -14.53
N THR A 133 -11.75 -5.77 -13.72
CA THR A 133 -13.20 -6.02 -13.75
C THR A 133 -14.00 -4.91 -13.07
N TYR A 134 -13.59 -4.47 -11.88
CA TYR A 134 -14.28 -3.45 -11.10
C TYR A 134 -13.40 -2.26 -10.78
N THR A 135 -13.91 -1.05 -11.03
CA THR A 135 -13.17 0.21 -10.82
C THR A 135 -13.66 1.01 -9.61
N THR A 136 -14.72 0.54 -8.94
CA THR A 136 -15.34 1.22 -7.79
C THR A 136 -15.44 0.29 -6.60
N LYS A 137 -15.17 0.81 -5.40
CA LYS A 137 -15.22 0.07 -4.14
C LYS A 137 -16.56 -0.68 -3.94
N ASP A 138 -17.68 0.00 -4.16
CA ASP A 138 -19.02 -0.57 -3.96
C ASP A 138 -19.26 -1.85 -4.77
N ARG A 139 -18.73 -1.91 -6.00
CA ARG A 139 -18.83 -3.10 -6.87
C ARG A 139 -17.97 -4.25 -6.37
N VAL A 140 -16.75 -3.95 -5.92
CA VAL A 140 -15.86 -4.94 -5.30
C VAL A 140 -16.51 -5.50 -4.04
N GLU A 141 -17.04 -4.65 -3.16
CA GLU A 141 -17.72 -5.07 -1.94
C GLU A 141 -18.96 -5.93 -2.22
N GLN A 142 -19.76 -5.54 -3.22
CA GLN A 142 -20.92 -6.32 -3.64
C GLN A 142 -20.51 -7.72 -4.12
N ALA A 143 -19.47 -7.81 -4.95
CA ALA A 143 -18.96 -9.09 -5.45
C ALA A 143 -18.45 -9.99 -4.31
N VAL A 144 -17.70 -9.42 -3.35
CA VAL A 144 -17.24 -10.14 -2.15
C VAL A 144 -18.43 -10.69 -1.34
N ARG A 145 -19.48 -9.89 -1.16
CA ARG A 145 -20.68 -10.31 -0.40
C ARG A 145 -21.45 -11.43 -1.11
N SER A 146 -21.43 -11.48 -2.43
CA SER A 146 -22.12 -12.51 -3.22
C SER A 146 -21.34 -13.82 -3.38
N MET A 147 -20.07 -13.90 -2.93
CA MET A 147 -19.29 -15.13 -3.03
C MET A 147 -19.97 -16.30 -2.30
N GLU A 148 -19.99 -17.44 -2.98
CA GLU A 148 -20.49 -18.71 -2.45
C GLU A 148 -19.32 -19.61 -2.02
N HIS A 149 -19.50 -20.30 -0.90
CA HIS A 149 -18.49 -21.17 -0.31
C HIS A 149 -18.38 -22.50 -1.09
N LEU A 150 -17.22 -22.77 -1.69
CA LEU A 150 -16.94 -23.99 -2.46
C LEU A 150 -16.97 -25.26 -1.60
N ALA A 151 -16.50 -25.20 -0.35
CA ALA A 151 -16.44 -26.32 0.60
C ALA A 151 -15.77 -27.61 0.05
N THR A 152 -14.72 -27.47 -0.77
CA THR A 152 -13.96 -28.59 -1.38
C THR A 152 -12.59 -28.79 -0.70
N GLY A 153 -11.58 -29.32 -1.41
CA GLY A 153 -10.21 -29.52 -0.90
C GLY A 153 -9.46 -28.21 -0.66
N THR A 154 -8.13 -28.27 -0.48
CA THR A 154 -7.29 -27.12 -0.13
C THR A 154 -5.99 -27.10 -0.93
N MET A 155 -6.04 -26.66 -2.19
CA MET A 155 -4.89 -26.56 -3.10
C MET A 155 -4.26 -25.16 -3.05
N THR A 156 -3.61 -24.83 -1.93
CA THR A 156 -3.04 -23.49 -1.68
C THR A 156 -1.87 -23.19 -2.60
N GLY A 157 -1.02 -24.17 -2.89
CA GLY A 157 0.11 -24.02 -3.82
C GLY A 157 -0.39 -23.66 -5.22
N LEU A 158 -1.40 -24.38 -5.71
CA LEU A 158 -2.06 -24.09 -6.99
C LEU A 158 -2.63 -22.66 -7.04
N ALA A 159 -3.25 -22.20 -5.95
CA ALA A 159 -3.79 -20.84 -5.87
C ALA A 159 -2.71 -19.75 -5.94
N ILE A 160 -1.58 -19.97 -5.26
CA ILE A 160 -0.42 -19.05 -5.32
C ILE A 160 0.18 -19.06 -6.72
N GLN A 161 0.31 -20.23 -7.35
CA GLN A 161 0.79 -20.35 -8.72
C GLN A 161 -0.10 -19.58 -9.70
N TYR A 162 -1.42 -19.80 -9.65
CA TYR A 162 -2.37 -19.06 -10.48
C TYR A 162 -2.27 -17.55 -10.26
N THR A 163 -2.07 -17.12 -9.00
CA THR A 163 -1.92 -15.70 -8.68
C THR A 163 -0.70 -15.10 -9.39
N MET A 164 0.43 -15.81 -9.35
CA MET A 164 1.69 -15.38 -9.98
C MET A 164 1.62 -15.41 -11.51
N GLU A 165 1.08 -16.49 -12.09
CA GLU A 165 1.14 -16.76 -13.53
C GLU A 165 -0.04 -16.16 -14.32
N THR A 166 -1.16 -15.86 -13.66
CA THR A 166 -2.38 -15.41 -14.32
C THR A 166 -2.91 -14.11 -13.72
N ALA A 167 -3.22 -14.07 -12.41
CA ALA A 167 -3.92 -12.92 -11.82
C ALA A 167 -3.13 -11.60 -11.87
N PHE A 168 -1.79 -11.67 -11.89
CA PHE A 168 -0.90 -10.50 -12.03
C PHE A 168 -0.39 -10.25 -13.46
N THR A 169 -1.06 -10.79 -14.48
CA THR A 169 -0.77 -10.47 -15.88
C THR A 169 -1.44 -9.16 -16.32
N GLU A 170 -0.89 -8.53 -17.36
CA GLU A 170 -1.50 -7.33 -17.94
C GLU A 170 -2.88 -7.61 -18.56
N GLU A 171 -3.08 -8.82 -19.09
CA GLU A 171 -4.38 -9.30 -19.60
C GLU A 171 -5.45 -9.28 -18.50
N GLU A 172 -5.09 -9.73 -17.29
CA GLU A 172 -5.97 -9.71 -16.12
C GLU A 172 -6.04 -8.33 -15.42
N GLY A 173 -5.37 -7.31 -15.96
CA GLY A 173 -5.47 -5.92 -15.52
C GLY A 173 -4.38 -5.43 -14.58
N ALA A 174 -3.34 -6.23 -14.35
CA ALA A 174 -2.14 -5.74 -13.67
C ALA A 174 -1.48 -4.63 -14.51
N ARG A 175 -0.79 -3.71 -13.85
CA ARG A 175 -0.04 -2.68 -14.56
C ARG A 175 1.26 -3.25 -15.12
N PRO A 176 1.75 -2.66 -16.24
CA PRO A 176 3.02 -3.05 -16.85
C PRO A 176 4.15 -3.12 -15.84
N ALA A 177 5.01 -4.14 -15.98
CA ALA A 177 6.06 -4.44 -15.01
C ALA A 177 7.12 -3.32 -14.92
N ASP A 178 7.34 -2.58 -16.01
CA ASP A 178 8.27 -1.45 -16.09
C ASP A 178 7.84 -0.22 -15.27
N LEU A 179 6.54 -0.11 -14.96
CA LEU A 179 6.01 0.91 -14.04
C LEU A 179 6.34 0.60 -12.58
N LEU A 180 6.84 -0.60 -12.27
CA LEU A 180 7.30 -1.00 -10.94
C LEU A 180 6.20 -0.79 -9.87
N ILE A 181 4.95 -1.12 -10.22
CA ILE A 181 3.81 -1.05 -9.29
C ILE A 181 3.89 -2.22 -8.32
N PRO A 182 3.74 -1.98 -7.00
CA PRO A 182 3.68 -3.06 -6.03
C PRO A 182 2.55 -4.06 -6.32
N ARG A 183 2.86 -5.35 -6.20
CA ARG A 183 1.91 -6.46 -6.35
C ARG A 183 1.78 -7.18 -5.02
N ILE A 184 0.59 -7.15 -4.43
CA ILE A 184 0.32 -7.76 -3.13
C ILE A 184 -0.72 -8.86 -3.26
N ALA A 185 -0.38 -10.06 -2.81
CA ALA A 185 -1.31 -11.17 -2.65
C ALA A 185 -1.65 -11.34 -1.17
N MET A 186 -2.94 -11.32 -0.83
CA MET A 186 -3.41 -11.64 0.52
C MET A 186 -4.03 -13.04 0.53
N VAL A 187 -3.27 -14.01 1.04
CA VAL A 187 -3.69 -15.41 1.18
C VAL A 187 -4.39 -15.58 2.52
N VAL A 188 -5.68 -15.91 2.50
CA VAL A 188 -6.47 -16.20 3.71
C VAL A 188 -6.75 -17.69 3.75
N THR A 189 -6.21 -18.41 4.75
CA THR A 189 -6.30 -19.87 4.85
C THR A 189 -6.36 -20.35 6.29
N ASP A 190 -6.82 -21.57 6.54
CA ASP A 190 -6.68 -22.25 7.84
C ASP A 190 -5.34 -23.01 7.98
N GLY A 191 -4.47 -22.94 6.97
CA GLY A 191 -3.08 -23.39 6.98
C GLY A 191 -2.86 -24.87 6.77
N ARG A 192 -3.82 -25.60 6.18
CA ARG A 192 -3.68 -27.04 5.92
C ARG A 192 -3.73 -27.35 4.41
N PRO A 193 -2.69 -26.98 3.65
CA PRO A 193 -2.63 -27.30 2.24
C PRO A 193 -2.54 -28.80 2.01
N GLN A 194 -3.09 -29.25 0.89
CA GLN A 194 -3.03 -30.63 0.41
C GLN A 194 -1.98 -30.82 -0.71
N ASP A 195 -1.26 -29.75 -1.04
CA ASP A 195 -0.24 -29.65 -2.07
C ASP A 195 1.05 -28.98 -1.55
N THR A 196 2.07 -28.90 -2.40
CA THR A 196 3.35 -28.28 -2.08
C THR A 196 3.25 -26.75 -2.16
N VAL A 197 3.55 -26.07 -1.06
CA VAL A 197 3.34 -24.61 -0.96
C VAL A 197 4.63 -23.82 -0.84
N GLU A 198 5.64 -24.33 -0.12
CA GLU A 198 6.84 -23.58 0.22
C GLU A 198 7.63 -23.11 -1.01
N GLU A 199 7.87 -24.01 -1.97
CA GLU A 199 8.60 -23.70 -3.20
C GLU A 199 7.84 -22.71 -4.08
N ILE A 200 6.53 -22.92 -4.25
CA ILE A 200 5.67 -22.05 -5.08
C ILE A 200 5.57 -20.65 -4.46
N ALA A 201 5.40 -20.56 -3.14
CA ALA A 201 5.41 -19.29 -2.45
C ALA A 201 6.77 -18.58 -2.56
N ALA A 202 7.89 -19.32 -2.50
CA ALA A 202 9.20 -18.75 -2.72
C ALA A 202 9.37 -18.18 -4.14
N GLN A 203 8.89 -18.88 -5.17
CA GLN A 203 8.90 -18.38 -6.55
C GLN A 203 8.06 -17.11 -6.70
N ALA A 204 6.85 -17.08 -6.13
CA ALA A 204 6.00 -15.88 -6.15
C ALA A 204 6.67 -14.68 -5.46
N ARG A 205 7.33 -14.90 -4.31
CA ARG A 205 8.12 -13.85 -3.63
C ARG A 205 9.29 -13.36 -4.48
N GLN A 206 10.02 -14.27 -5.13
CA GLN A 206 11.12 -13.92 -6.04
C GLN A 206 10.64 -13.16 -7.29
N ALA A 207 9.42 -13.42 -7.74
CA ALA A 207 8.76 -12.65 -8.81
C ALA A 207 8.33 -11.24 -8.37
N GLY A 208 8.61 -10.84 -7.13
CA GLY A 208 8.29 -9.52 -6.60
C GLY A 208 6.87 -9.40 -6.04
N ILE A 209 6.17 -10.51 -5.84
CA ILE A 209 4.84 -10.51 -5.21
C ILE A 209 5.03 -10.57 -3.70
N GLN A 210 4.48 -9.58 -2.99
CA GLN A 210 4.48 -9.55 -1.54
C GLN A 210 3.26 -10.33 -1.03
N ILE A 211 3.50 -11.38 -0.23
CA ILE A 211 2.44 -12.28 0.23
C ILE A 211 2.12 -11.99 1.70
N PHE A 212 0.89 -11.57 1.96
CA PHE A 212 0.32 -11.50 3.32
C PHE A 212 -0.44 -12.79 3.59
N ALA A 213 0.03 -13.57 4.56
CA ALA A 213 -0.55 -14.84 4.94
C ALA A 213 -1.41 -14.65 6.21
N ILE A 214 -2.72 -14.83 6.05
CA ILE A 214 -3.73 -14.61 7.09
C ILE A 214 -4.31 -15.97 7.50
N GLY A 215 -3.99 -16.41 8.70
CA GLY A 215 -4.46 -17.65 9.28
C GLY A 215 -5.83 -17.48 9.95
N VAL A 216 -6.82 -18.28 9.58
CA VAL A 216 -8.15 -18.29 10.21
C VAL A 216 -8.28 -19.52 11.12
N GLY A 217 -8.60 -19.29 12.40
CA GLY A 217 -8.81 -20.37 13.36
C GLY A 217 -7.51 -21.04 13.82
N ARG A 218 -7.43 -22.39 13.74
CA ARG A 218 -6.28 -23.16 14.21
C ARG A 218 -5.35 -23.51 13.05
N VAL A 219 -4.32 -22.69 12.89
CA VAL A 219 -3.38 -22.72 11.77
C VAL A 219 -1.99 -23.14 12.26
N ASP A 220 -1.26 -23.92 11.46
CA ASP A 220 0.17 -24.14 11.68
C ASP A 220 0.95 -22.88 11.25
N MET A 221 1.58 -22.22 12.22
CA MET A 221 2.37 -21.02 11.98
C MET A 221 3.57 -21.28 11.07
N ASN A 222 4.13 -22.49 11.04
CA ASN A 222 5.25 -22.80 10.16
C ASN A 222 4.80 -22.80 8.69
N THR A 223 3.65 -23.40 8.40
CA THR A 223 3.04 -23.36 7.07
C THR A 223 2.68 -21.93 6.67
N LEU A 224 2.08 -21.16 7.57
CA LEU A 224 1.70 -19.78 7.27
C LEU A 224 2.91 -18.88 7.00
N LYS A 225 4.03 -19.11 7.73
CA LYS A 225 5.32 -18.47 7.46
C LYS A 225 5.95 -18.89 6.13
N ALA A 226 5.86 -20.17 5.77
CA ALA A 226 6.35 -20.64 4.47
C ALA A 226 5.62 -19.95 3.29
N ILE A 227 4.36 -19.55 3.48
CA ILE A 227 3.56 -18.78 2.51
C ILE A 227 3.99 -17.29 2.52
N GLY A 228 3.93 -16.65 3.68
CA GLY A 228 4.08 -15.21 3.81
C GLY A 228 5.48 -14.68 3.47
N SER A 229 5.55 -13.41 3.08
CA SER A 229 6.82 -12.71 2.88
C SER A 229 7.54 -12.42 4.20
N GLU A 230 8.84 -12.16 4.11
CA GLU A 230 9.62 -11.60 5.22
C GLU A 230 9.48 -10.06 5.26
N PRO A 231 9.59 -9.41 6.43
CA PRO A 231 9.65 -10.02 7.76
C PRO A 231 8.28 -10.63 8.15
N HIS A 232 8.29 -11.87 8.66
CA HIS A 232 7.04 -12.56 9.01
C HIS A 232 6.20 -11.81 10.07
N SER A 233 6.81 -11.01 10.93
CA SER A 233 6.09 -10.17 11.90
C SER A 233 5.14 -9.14 11.26
N GLU A 234 5.36 -8.81 9.98
CA GLU A 234 4.55 -7.83 9.24
C GLU A 234 3.58 -8.49 8.26
N HIS A 235 3.89 -9.70 7.78
CA HIS A 235 3.15 -10.37 6.70
C HIS A 235 2.34 -11.57 7.15
N VAL A 236 2.60 -12.11 8.34
CA VAL A 236 2.00 -13.35 8.82
C VAL A 236 1.16 -13.05 10.05
N HIS A 237 -0.15 -13.22 9.93
CA HIS A 237 -1.09 -12.86 11.00
C HIS A 237 -2.12 -13.94 11.22
N LEU A 238 -2.51 -14.15 12.47
CA LEU A 238 -3.70 -14.93 12.81
C LEU A 238 -4.86 -13.98 12.99
N VAL A 239 -5.99 -14.29 12.38
CA VAL A 239 -7.27 -13.61 12.61
C VAL A 239 -8.17 -14.57 13.37
N ALA A 240 -8.13 -14.46 14.69
CA ALA A 240 -9.09 -15.11 15.57
C ALA A 240 -10.35 -14.23 15.73
N ASN A 241 -10.16 -12.90 15.84
CA ASN A 241 -11.20 -11.95 16.24
C ASN A 241 -11.07 -10.60 15.50
N PHE A 242 -12.17 -9.81 15.45
CA PHE A 242 -12.21 -8.47 14.83
C PHE A 242 -11.16 -7.48 15.34
N SER A 243 -10.72 -7.58 16.60
CA SER A 243 -9.70 -6.67 17.15
C SER A 243 -8.32 -6.83 16.51
N GLN A 244 -8.02 -8.00 15.93
CA GLN A 244 -6.78 -8.24 15.18
C GLN A 244 -6.86 -7.69 13.76
N ILE A 245 -8.08 -7.46 13.25
CA ILE A 245 -8.32 -6.84 11.95
C ILE A 245 -7.91 -5.37 11.98
N GLU A 246 -8.21 -4.62 13.05
CA GLU A 246 -7.75 -3.23 13.22
C GLU A 246 -6.23 -3.12 13.30
N THR A 247 -5.56 -4.09 13.94
CA THR A 247 -4.09 -4.17 13.94
C THR A 247 -3.56 -4.45 12.54
N LEU A 248 -4.14 -5.39 11.80
CA LEU A 248 -3.74 -5.66 10.42
C LEU A 248 -3.96 -4.43 9.53
N ILE A 249 -5.09 -3.76 9.69
CA ILE A 249 -5.41 -2.52 8.97
C ILE A 249 -4.40 -1.43 9.32
N SER A 250 -4.05 -1.24 10.59
CA SER A 250 -3.09 -0.19 10.98
C SER A 250 -1.67 -0.50 10.49
N VAL A 251 -1.25 -1.77 10.51
CA VAL A 251 0.01 -2.20 9.87
C VAL A 251 -0.06 -1.93 8.36
N PHE A 252 -1.12 -2.39 7.70
CA PHE A 252 -1.30 -2.25 6.27
C PHE A 252 -1.42 -0.78 5.83
N GLN A 253 -2.07 0.08 6.61
CA GLN A 253 -2.13 1.52 6.40
C GLN A 253 -0.79 2.21 6.67
N SER A 254 -0.12 1.90 7.79
CA SER A 254 1.20 2.48 8.08
C SER A 254 2.22 2.15 7.01
N LYS A 255 2.05 0.98 6.37
CA LYS A 255 2.75 0.59 5.16
C LYS A 255 2.24 1.42 3.98
N LEU A 256 1.00 1.27 3.52
CA LEU A 256 0.53 1.92 2.27
C LEU A 256 0.53 3.46 2.26
N CYS A 257 0.64 4.11 3.42
CA CYS A 257 0.65 5.56 3.56
C CYS A 257 2.06 6.15 3.76
N GLY A 258 3.12 5.35 3.63
CA GLY A 258 4.52 5.79 3.62
C GLY A 258 5.09 6.00 2.20
N GLU A 259 6.34 6.43 2.13
CA GLU A 259 7.09 6.50 0.87
C GLU A 259 7.40 5.08 0.38
N MET A 260 7.05 4.68 -0.86
CA MET A 260 7.07 3.27 -1.35
C MET A 260 8.19 2.37 -0.79
N CYS A 261 9.46 2.79 -0.81
CA CYS A 261 10.59 2.02 -0.31
C CYS A 261 10.56 1.67 1.19
N GLU A 262 9.74 2.34 1.99
CA GLU A 262 9.48 2.03 3.39
C GLU A 262 8.35 1.00 3.57
N VAL A 263 7.54 0.85 2.52
CA VAL A 263 6.23 0.17 2.50
C VAL A 263 6.33 -1.27 2.04
N VAL A 264 7.09 -1.48 0.97
CA VAL A 264 7.25 -2.77 0.29
C VAL A 264 8.73 -3.07 0.15
N ASP A 265 9.12 -4.32 0.38
CA ASP A 265 10.46 -4.77 0.00
C ASP A 265 10.54 -4.96 -1.51
N HIS A 266 11.14 -3.96 -2.14
CA HIS A 266 11.34 -3.86 -3.56
C HIS A 266 12.54 -4.68 -4.08
N GLN A 267 13.23 -5.39 -3.18
CA GLN A 267 14.41 -6.23 -3.46
C GLN A 267 15.53 -5.47 -4.19
N CYS A 268 15.71 -4.19 -3.87
CA CYS A 268 16.84 -3.41 -4.38
C CYS A 268 18.14 -3.88 -3.71
N GLN A 269 19.16 -4.26 -4.48
CA GLN A 269 20.43 -4.73 -3.91
C GLN A 269 21.14 -3.66 -3.06
N HIS A 270 21.01 -2.39 -3.44
CA HIS A 270 21.71 -1.28 -2.76
C HIS A 270 20.77 -0.26 -2.11
N ILE A 271 20.11 0.59 -2.88
CA ILE A 271 19.30 1.71 -2.37
C ILE A 271 17.95 1.67 -3.08
N CYS A 272 16.85 1.73 -2.32
CA CYS A 272 15.52 1.98 -2.86
C CYS A 272 15.21 3.48 -2.77
N VAL A 273 14.71 4.08 -3.84
CA VAL A 273 14.24 5.47 -3.87
C VAL A 273 12.77 5.53 -4.23
N SER A 274 11.95 6.01 -3.30
CA SER A 274 10.51 6.21 -3.50
C SER A 274 10.26 7.31 -4.53
N SER A 275 9.25 7.11 -5.37
CA SER A 275 8.72 8.08 -6.33
C SER A 275 7.22 8.26 -6.08
N PRO A 276 6.58 9.37 -6.50
CA PRO A 276 5.19 9.68 -6.15
C PRO A 276 4.13 8.62 -6.53
N ALA A 277 4.49 7.67 -7.39
CA ALA A 277 3.62 6.62 -7.91
C ALA A 277 4.33 5.27 -8.12
N SER A 278 5.61 5.14 -7.74
CA SER A 278 6.45 3.97 -8.00
C SER A 278 7.72 4.00 -7.12
N TYR A 279 8.65 3.08 -7.33
CA TYR A 279 9.98 3.10 -6.76
C TYR A 279 11.04 2.93 -7.86
N ARG A 280 12.30 3.17 -7.52
CA ARG A 280 13.42 2.74 -8.36
C ARG A 280 14.61 2.35 -7.50
N CYS A 281 15.31 1.30 -7.90
CA CYS A 281 16.57 0.96 -7.28
C CYS A 281 17.69 1.87 -7.79
N LYS A 282 18.64 2.18 -6.92
CA LYS A 282 19.82 3.00 -7.20
C LYS A 282 21.05 2.31 -6.61
N CYS A 283 22.15 2.34 -7.36
CA CYS A 283 23.42 1.79 -6.91
C CYS A 283 24.25 2.81 -6.13
N ARG A 284 25.11 2.31 -5.24
CA ARG A 284 26.14 3.10 -4.57
C ARG A 284 27.18 3.58 -5.59
N LYS A 285 27.95 4.62 -5.24
CA LYS A 285 29.00 5.15 -6.11
C LYS A 285 30.00 4.04 -6.48
N GLY A 286 30.35 3.93 -7.76
CA GLY A 286 31.23 2.88 -8.29
C GLY A 286 30.50 1.62 -8.76
N TYR A 287 29.16 1.63 -8.79
CA TYR A 287 28.34 0.54 -9.30
C TYR A 287 27.32 1.05 -10.33
N GLN A 288 26.95 0.21 -11.28
CA GLN A 288 25.96 0.48 -12.31
C GLN A 288 24.76 -0.45 -12.14
N LEU A 289 23.54 0.08 -12.32
CA LEU A 289 22.30 -0.68 -12.18
C LEU A 289 22.14 -1.62 -13.38
N ASN A 290 21.87 -2.88 -13.10
CA ASN A 290 21.70 -3.93 -14.10
C ASN A 290 20.34 -3.81 -14.80
N VAL A 291 20.18 -4.55 -15.91
CA VAL A 291 18.97 -4.55 -16.74
C VAL A 291 17.74 -5.09 -15.98
N ASP A 292 17.96 -5.85 -14.91
CA ASP A 292 16.90 -6.32 -14.00
C ASP A 292 16.30 -5.20 -13.13
N LEU A 293 16.86 -3.98 -13.20
CA LEU A 293 16.48 -2.79 -12.44
C LEU A 293 16.57 -2.95 -10.91
N LYS A 294 17.23 -4.00 -10.41
CA LYS A 294 17.31 -4.34 -8.98
C LYS A 294 18.75 -4.54 -8.50
N THR A 295 19.59 -5.19 -9.30
CA THR A 295 20.99 -5.49 -8.96
C THR A 295 21.97 -4.49 -9.55
N CYS A 296 23.19 -4.49 -9.04
CA CYS A 296 24.21 -3.47 -9.21
C CYS A 296 25.58 -4.15 -9.38
N ASP A 297 26.21 -3.95 -10.53
CA ASP A 297 27.55 -4.46 -10.82
C ASP A 297 28.60 -3.37 -10.56
N SER A 298 29.78 -3.77 -10.09
CA SER A 298 30.87 -2.81 -9.87
C SER A 298 31.39 -2.32 -11.22
N ASN A 299 31.61 -1.00 -11.32
CA ASN A 299 32.24 -0.40 -12.50
C ASN A 299 33.72 -0.81 -12.62
N ASP A 300 34.28 -1.37 -11.55
CA ASP A 300 35.63 -1.91 -11.47
C ASP A 300 35.70 -3.39 -11.88
N ALA A 301 34.59 -3.98 -12.35
CA ALA A 301 34.60 -5.23 -13.11
C ALA A 301 35.22 -4.98 -14.49
N LEU A 302 36.50 -4.62 -14.51
CA LEU A 302 37.34 -4.90 -15.66
C LEU A 302 37.23 -6.40 -15.93
N PRO A 303 36.99 -6.82 -17.18
CA PRO A 303 37.09 -8.24 -17.49
C PRO A 303 38.51 -8.65 -17.14
N TYR A 304 38.67 -9.47 -16.11
CA TYR A 304 39.86 -10.31 -16.04
C TYR A 304 39.81 -11.12 -17.30
N SER A 305 40.63 -10.73 -18.27
CA SER A 305 40.84 -11.42 -19.52
C SER A 305 40.97 -12.90 -19.20
N SER A 306 39.93 -13.66 -19.51
CA SER A 306 40.06 -15.07 -19.80
C SER A 306 41.19 -15.14 -20.82
N GLY A 307 42.31 -15.73 -20.40
CA GLY A 307 43.49 -15.87 -21.22
C GLY A 307 43.09 -16.29 -22.61
N THR A 308 43.51 -15.49 -23.59
CA THR A 308 43.46 -15.83 -25.00
C THR A 308 44.10 -17.20 -25.19
N SER A 309 43.31 -18.24 -25.37
CA SER A 309 43.73 -19.44 -26.10
C SER A 309 43.72 -19.10 -27.59
N LEU A 310 44.73 -18.32 -28.01
CA LEU A 310 45.17 -18.37 -29.40
C LEU A 310 45.90 -19.71 -29.59
N PRO A 311 45.60 -20.49 -30.64
CA PRO A 311 46.33 -21.72 -30.92
C PRO A 311 47.78 -21.37 -31.26
N SER A 312 48.70 -22.18 -30.72
CA SER A 312 50.13 -22.12 -31.02
C SER A 312 50.37 -22.36 -32.51
N LEU A 313 50.50 -21.29 -33.30
CA LEU A 313 51.02 -21.41 -34.66
C LEU A 313 52.52 -21.63 -34.57
N LEU A 314 52.95 -22.88 -34.67
CA LEU A 314 54.35 -23.26 -34.85
C LEU A 314 54.75 -22.91 -36.28
N VAL A 315 55.41 -21.76 -36.46
CA VAL A 315 56.12 -21.45 -37.71
C VAL A 315 57.49 -22.10 -37.64
N THR A 316 57.65 -23.25 -38.30
CA THR A 316 58.97 -23.84 -38.56
C THR A 316 59.56 -23.20 -39.82
N LEU A 317 60.71 -22.53 -39.65
CA LEU A 317 61.55 -22.09 -40.75
C LEU A 317 62.26 -23.30 -41.35
N THR A 318 61.86 -23.72 -42.55
CA THR A 318 62.72 -24.56 -43.40
C THR A 318 63.60 -23.66 -44.28
N SER A 319 64.86 -24.06 -44.44
CA SER A 319 65.99 -23.32 -45.02
C SER A 319 65.84 -22.79 -46.47
N TYR A 320 64.70 -22.90 -47.12
CA TYR A 320 64.52 -22.49 -48.53
C TYR A 320 63.19 -21.74 -48.67
N GLY A 321 63.28 -20.42 -48.85
CA GLY A 321 62.17 -19.50 -48.65
C GLY A 321 61.06 -19.56 -49.70
N HIS A 322 59.96 -20.23 -49.35
CA HIS A 322 58.65 -20.02 -49.96
C HIS A 322 57.57 -20.13 -48.87
N TYR A 323 56.67 -19.14 -48.78
CA TYR A 323 55.55 -19.13 -47.85
C TYR A 323 54.37 -19.94 -48.41
N LEU A 324 53.86 -20.91 -47.66
CA LEU A 324 52.57 -21.54 -47.93
C LEU A 324 51.67 -21.33 -46.71
N VAL A 325 50.53 -20.67 -46.93
CA VAL A 325 49.48 -20.50 -45.91
C VAL A 325 48.41 -21.53 -46.19
N THR A 326 48.20 -22.47 -45.27
CA THR A 326 47.01 -23.33 -45.23
C THR A 326 46.17 -22.93 -44.03
N PHE A 327 44.87 -22.72 -44.28
CA PHE A 327 43.86 -22.36 -43.27
C PHE A 327 43.66 -23.46 -42.23
#